data_AF-M7ZG35-F1
#
_entry.id   AF-M7ZG35-F1
#
_cell.length_a   1.000
_cell.length_b   1.000
_cell.length_c   1.000
_cell.angle_alpha   90.00
_cell.angle_beta   90.00
_cell.angle_gamma   90.00
#
_symmetry.space_group_name_H-M   'P 1'
#
loop_
_entity.id
_entity.type
_entity.pdbx_description
1 polymer ?
#
loop_
_entity_poly.entity_id
_entity_poly.type
_entity_poly.pdbx_seq_one_letter_code
_entity_poly.pdbx_strand_id
1 'polypeptide(L)'
;MEGKVWKTISMPRGQFYYRVGWSQGCLHYATISPVPLTASNDDDEDSLKMAEEVAIWRLEDYDTQQWALKHSFRIDEVLNLAEVEYQLVGFHPDRDIFFFVSMGLFDGDARDAASLLSWDMRRHQLSSVLDLEKCSVGPYRPYVPLFSSEPLADADGH
;
A
#
# COMPACT_ATOMS: atom_id res chain seq x y z
N MET A 1 5.27 -26.56 12.23
CA MET A 1 4.72 -25.65 13.26
C MET A 1 3.23 -25.83 13.30
N GLU A 2 2.70 -26.26 14.43
CA GLU A 2 1.28 -26.59 14.62
C GLU A 2 0.50 -25.29 14.88
N GLY A 3 -0.18 -24.77 13.85
CA GLY A 3 -1.04 -23.58 13.97
C GLY A 3 -2.37 -23.95 14.62
N LYS A 4 -2.41 -24.04 15.95
CA LYS A 4 -3.60 -24.48 16.71
C LYS A 4 -4.41 -23.37 17.37
N VAL A 5 -3.93 -22.13 17.34
CA VAL A 5 -4.62 -20.98 17.95
C VAL A 5 -4.71 -19.84 16.95
N TRP A 6 -5.94 -19.45 16.63
CA TRP A 6 -6.25 -18.31 15.78
C TRP A 6 -6.51 -17.11 16.70
N LYS A 7 -5.94 -15.94 16.39
CA LYS A 7 -6.16 -14.70 17.15
C LYS A 7 -6.69 -13.62 16.21
N THR A 8 -7.75 -12.96 16.62
CA THR A 8 -8.29 -11.79 15.91
C THR A 8 -7.57 -10.54 16.37
N ILE A 9 -6.98 -9.79 15.44
CA ILE A 9 -6.30 -8.51 15.70
C ILE A 9 -7.17 -7.39 15.14
N SER A 10 -7.55 -6.45 16.01
CA SER A 10 -8.28 -5.24 15.60
C SER A 10 -7.35 -4.35 14.77
N MET A 11 -7.82 -3.90 13.61
CA MET A 11 -7.03 -3.04 12.72
C MET A 11 -7.25 -1.56 13.06
N PRO A 12 -6.24 -0.70 12.85
CA PRO A 12 -6.40 0.75 12.89
C PRO A 12 -7.50 1.23 11.97
N ARG A 13 -8.11 2.38 12.28
CA ARG A 13 -9.20 2.95 11.49
C ARG A 13 -8.71 3.23 10.05
N GLY A 14 -9.49 2.79 9.08
CA GLY A 14 -9.24 2.99 7.66
C GLY A 14 -10.51 2.69 6.88
N GLN A 15 -10.72 3.37 5.74
CA GLN A 15 -11.99 3.27 5.02
C GLN A 15 -11.88 2.39 3.78
N PHE A 16 -10.84 2.59 2.96
CA PHE A 16 -10.75 1.99 1.64
C PHE A 16 -9.35 1.42 1.37
N TYR A 17 -9.31 0.35 0.57
CA TYR A 17 -8.10 -0.25 0.00
C TYR A 17 -6.93 -0.43 0.99
N TYR A 18 -7.05 -1.39 1.90
CA TYR A 18 -5.96 -1.72 2.82
C TYR A 18 -4.97 -2.72 2.22
N ARG A 19 -3.75 -2.74 2.75
CA ARG A 19 -2.74 -3.79 2.50
C ARG A 19 -2.15 -4.24 3.82
N VAL A 20 -2.01 -5.55 3.99
CA VAL A 20 -1.32 -6.15 5.13
C VAL A 20 -0.03 -6.77 4.63
N GLY A 21 1.05 -6.52 5.34
CA GLY A 21 2.36 -7.09 5.06
C GLY A 21 2.99 -7.62 6.34
N TRP A 22 3.86 -8.61 6.20
CA TRP A 22 4.69 -9.08 7.31
C TRP A 22 6.14 -8.88 6.92
N SER A 23 6.92 -8.23 7.80
CA SER A 23 8.36 -8.14 7.65
C SER A 23 9.03 -7.98 9.00
N GLN A 24 10.25 -8.51 9.12
CA GLN A 24 11.10 -8.43 10.32
C GLN A 24 10.39 -8.88 11.61
N GLY A 25 9.49 -9.87 11.52
CA GLY A 25 8.73 -10.34 12.68
C GLY A 25 7.54 -9.48 13.08
N CYS A 26 7.22 -8.43 12.33
CA CYS A 26 6.13 -7.51 12.64
C CYS A 26 5.06 -7.48 11.54
N LEU A 27 3.81 -7.40 11.98
CA LEU A 27 2.67 -7.14 11.10
C LEU A 27 2.60 -5.65 10.79
N HIS A 28 2.40 -5.32 9.52
CA HIS A 28 2.26 -3.97 9.02
C HIS A 28 0.92 -3.83 8.31
N TYR A 29 0.26 -2.70 8.52
CA TYR A 29 -1.05 -2.38 7.98
C TYR A 29 -0.99 -1.02 7.30
N ALA A 30 -1.20 -0.99 5.99
CA ALA A 30 -1.31 0.22 5.21
C ALA A 30 -2.77 0.49 4.85
N THR A 31 -3.21 1.73 4.98
CA THR A 31 -4.61 2.12 4.74
C THR A 31 -4.74 3.53 4.19
N ILE A 32 -5.88 3.81 3.56
CA ILE A 32 -6.25 5.13 3.05
C ILE A 32 -7.42 5.65 3.89
N SER A 33 -7.28 6.89 4.37
CA SER A 33 -8.32 7.62 5.09
C SER A 33 -8.70 8.89 4.32
N PRO A 34 -9.99 9.18 4.09
CA PRO A 34 -10.42 10.42 3.43
C PRO A 34 -10.38 11.66 4.35
N VAL A 35 -10.08 11.47 5.63
CA VAL A 35 -9.77 12.56 6.56
C VAL A 35 -8.31 12.38 6.97
N PRO A 36 -7.49 13.44 7.00
CA PRO A 36 -6.15 13.35 7.55
C PRO A 36 -6.24 12.82 8.97
N LEU A 37 -5.60 11.67 9.21
CA LEU A 37 -5.38 11.07 10.52
C LEU A 37 -4.64 12.02 11.47
N THR A 38 -3.95 13.02 10.91
CA THR A 38 -3.23 14.06 11.65
C THR A 38 -3.99 15.39 11.78
N ALA A 39 -5.17 15.57 11.18
CA ALA A 39 -5.92 16.83 11.31
C ALA A 39 -6.51 16.97 12.72
N SER A 40 -6.20 18.07 13.38
CA SER A 40 -6.96 18.55 14.55
C SER A 40 -8.33 19.05 14.09
N ASN A 41 -9.35 18.93 14.94
CA ASN A 41 -10.75 19.29 14.64
C ASN A 41 -11.01 20.77 14.29
N ASP A 42 -9.96 21.59 14.17
CA ASP A 42 -10.02 23.05 13.98
C ASP A 42 -9.69 23.49 12.55
N ASP A 43 -9.33 22.57 11.64
CA ASP A 43 -9.02 22.91 10.25
C ASP A 43 -10.28 22.96 9.37
N ASP A 44 -10.42 24.05 8.60
CA ASP A 44 -11.59 24.40 7.77
C ASP A 44 -12.17 23.19 7.01
N GLU A 45 -13.43 22.87 7.34
CA GLU A 45 -14.23 21.72 6.87
C GLU A 45 -14.36 21.62 5.34
N ASP A 46 -14.08 22.70 4.61
CA ASP A 46 -14.18 22.75 3.14
C ASP A 46 -12.86 22.38 2.42
N SER A 47 -11.72 22.50 3.11
CA SER A 47 -10.38 22.09 2.61
C SER A 47 -10.14 20.57 2.74
N LEU A 48 -10.76 19.96 3.75
CA LEU A 48 -10.58 18.54 4.10
C LEU A 48 -11.27 17.56 3.14
N LYS A 49 -12.14 18.03 2.24
CA LYS A 49 -13.02 17.16 1.44
C LYS A 49 -12.30 16.33 0.36
N MET A 50 -11.02 16.58 0.09
CA MET A 50 -10.31 15.93 -1.03
C MET A 50 -8.95 15.32 -0.66
N ALA A 51 -8.53 15.41 0.60
CA ALA A 51 -7.19 15.02 1.02
C ALA A 51 -7.19 13.60 1.58
N GLU A 52 -7.04 12.61 0.70
CA GLU A 52 -6.80 11.23 1.14
C GLU A 52 -5.39 11.11 1.76
N GLU A 53 -5.30 10.61 2.99
CA GLU A 53 -4.04 10.33 3.66
C GLU A 53 -3.78 8.82 3.66
N VAL A 54 -2.57 8.44 3.25
CA VAL A 54 -2.06 7.08 3.41
C VAL A 54 -1.31 6.98 4.71
N ALA A 55 -1.62 5.97 5.52
CA ALA A 55 -0.87 5.65 6.73
C ALA A 55 -0.44 4.19 6.78
N ILE A 56 0.78 3.98 7.29
CA ILE A 56 1.29 2.67 7.68
C ILE A 56 1.37 2.58 9.19
N TRP A 57 0.82 1.50 9.70
CA TRP A 57 0.86 1.12 11.09
C TRP A 57 1.71 -0.15 11.24
N ARG A 58 2.49 -0.20 12.31
CA ARG A 58 3.24 -1.38 12.74
C ARG A 58 2.61 -1.91 14.03
N LEU A 59 2.34 -3.21 14.07
CA LEU A 59 1.93 -3.87 15.29
C LEU A 59 3.16 -4.09 16.17
N GLU A 60 3.23 -3.41 17.31
CA GLU A 60 4.38 -3.48 18.21
C GLU A 60 4.28 -4.65 19.18
N ASP A 61 3.06 -4.95 19.61
CA ASP A 61 2.77 -5.99 20.58
C ASP A 61 1.52 -6.77 20.15
N TYR A 62 1.70 -8.07 19.91
CA TYR A 62 0.65 -8.99 19.49
C TYR A 62 -0.33 -9.32 20.63
N ASP A 63 0.11 -9.25 21.88
CA ASP A 63 -0.69 -9.55 23.06
C ASP A 63 -1.66 -8.43 23.38
N THR A 64 -1.14 -7.20 23.44
CA THR A 64 -1.92 -5.98 23.69
C THR A 64 -2.57 -5.41 22.44
N GLN A 65 -2.24 -5.93 21.26
CA GLN A 65 -2.72 -5.46 19.94
C GLN A 65 -2.43 -3.97 19.68
N GLN A 66 -1.31 -3.47 20.21
CA GLN A 66 -0.94 -2.07 20.09
C GLN A 66 -0.30 -1.77 18.74
N TRP A 67 -0.94 -0.88 17.98
CA TRP A 67 -0.45 -0.37 16.72
C TRP A 67 0.22 0.99 16.91
N ALA A 68 1.43 1.14 16.39
CA ALA A 68 2.12 2.41 16.29
C ALA A 68 2.07 2.93 14.84
N LEU A 69 1.77 4.21 14.68
CA LEU A 69 1.87 4.88 13.38
C LEU A 69 3.35 4.97 13.01
N LYS A 70 3.70 4.38 11.85
CA LYS A 70 5.07 4.40 11.34
C LYS A 70 5.31 5.62 10.45
N HIS A 71 4.45 5.78 9.45
CA HIS A 71 4.53 6.86 8.46
C HIS A 71 3.13 7.22 7.99
N SER A 72 2.94 8.48 7.61
CA SER A 72 1.79 8.92 6.85
C SER A 72 2.16 10.05 5.87
N PHE A 73 1.34 10.22 4.84
CA PHE A 73 1.47 11.31 3.86
C PHE A 73 0.15 11.52 3.14
N ARG A 74 -0.06 12.73 2.64
CA ARG A 74 -1.22 13.04 1.83
C ARG A 74 -0.97 12.66 0.38
N ILE A 75 -1.97 12.10 -0.28
CA ILE A 75 -1.84 11.67 -1.66
C ILE A 75 -1.70 12.84 -2.62
N ASP A 76 -2.35 13.97 -2.35
CA ASP A 76 -2.28 15.18 -3.18
C ASP A 76 -0.89 15.86 -3.15
N GLU A 77 -0.06 15.55 -2.15
CA GLU A 77 1.36 15.96 -2.13
C GLU A 77 2.23 15.10 -3.05
N VAL A 78 1.74 13.93 -3.47
CA VAL A 78 2.48 12.93 -4.26
C VAL A 78 1.97 12.81 -5.68
N LEU A 79 0.64 12.84 -5.88
CA LEU A 79 -0.02 12.66 -7.17
C LEU A 79 -0.91 13.88 -7.46
N ASN A 80 -0.94 14.29 -8.73
CA ASN A 80 -1.88 15.31 -9.19
C ASN A 80 -3.28 14.70 -9.37
N LEU A 81 -4.08 14.72 -8.30
CA LEU A 81 -5.43 14.16 -8.29
C LEU A 81 -6.41 14.85 -9.27
N ALA A 82 -6.05 15.99 -9.85
CA ALA A 82 -6.83 16.63 -10.91
C ALA A 82 -6.61 15.98 -12.29
N GLU A 83 -5.55 15.18 -12.45
CA GLU A 83 -5.16 14.55 -13.73
C GLU A 83 -5.22 13.02 -13.68
N VAL A 84 -5.14 12.42 -12.49
CA VAL A 84 -5.09 10.96 -12.35
C VAL A 84 -6.01 10.43 -11.26
N GLU A 85 -6.66 9.30 -11.57
CA GLU A 85 -7.16 8.36 -10.56
C GLU A 85 -5.99 7.49 -10.07
N TYR A 86 -6.10 6.95 -8.86
CA TYR A 86 -5.04 6.10 -8.32
C TYR A 86 -5.57 4.90 -7.54
N GLN A 87 -4.73 3.87 -7.41
CA GLN A 87 -4.97 2.74 -6.54
C GLN A 87 -3.69 2.38 -5.79
N LEU A 88 -3.74 2.30 -4.45
CA LEU A 88 -2.65 1.73 -3.65
C LEU A 88 -2.61 0.21 -3.86
N VAL A 89 -1.51 -0.29 -4.40
CA VAL A 89 -1.37 -1.71 -4.79
C VAL A 89 -0.45 -2.50 -3.87
N GLY A 90 0.50 -1.84 -3.21
CA GLY A 90 1.41 -2.49 -2.27
C GLY A 90 2.28 -1.50 -1.51
N PHE A 91 3.05 -2.02 -0.57
CA PHE A 91 4.08 -1.27 0.15
C PHE A 91 5.21 -2.21 0.58
N HIS A 92 6.42 -1.67 0.69
CA HIS A 92 7.58 -2.37 1.24
C HIS A 92 7.86 -1.85 2.66
N PRO A 93 7.47 -2.58 3.73
CA PRO A 93 7.60 -2.11 5.12
C PRO A 93 9.02 -1.70 5.51
N ASP A 94 10.07 -2.39 5.03
CA ASP A 94 11.44 -2.08 5.49
C ASP A 94 12.12 -0.94 4.72
N ARG A 95 11.61 -0.60 3.53
CA ARG A 95 12.16 0.44 2.66
C ARG A 95 11.31 1.70 2.68
N ASP A 96 10.13 1.65 3.28
CA ASP A 96 9.15 2.74 3.32
C ASP A 96 8.77 3.21 1.90
N ILE A 97 8.65 2.24 0.98
CA ILE A 97 8.27 2.47 -0.42
C ILE A 97 6.81 2.04 -0.61
N PHE A 98 6.02 2.90 -1.23
CA PHE A 98 4.63 2.63 -1.59
C PHE A 98 4.51 2.43 -3.08
N PHE A 99 3.59 1.56 -3.49
CA PHE A 99 3.33 1.30 -4.90
C PHE A 99 1.90 1.69 -5.24
N PHE A 100 1.78 2.53 -6.26
CA PHE A 100 0.52 3.04 -6.77
C PHE A 100 0.37 2.65 -8.22
N VAL A 101 -0.86 2.42 -8.66
CA VAL A 101 -1.18 2.50 -10.08
C VAL A 101 -1.89 3.81 -10.31
N SER A 102 -1.32 4.68 -11.13
CA SER A 102 -1.97 5.91 -11.62
C SER A 102 -2.65 5.62 -12.95
N MET A 103 -3.90 6.06 -13.10
CA MET A 103 -4.69 5.96 -14.32
C MET A 103 -5.10 7.37 -14.72
N GLY A 104 -4.92 7.75 -15.99
CA GLY A 104 -5.45 9.04 -16.46
C GLY A 104 -6.97 9.08 -16.35
N LEU A 105 -7.53 10.27 -16.15
CA LEU A 105 -8.97 10.48 -16.15
C LEU A 105 -9.58 10.08 -17.51
N PHE A 106 -10.86 9.72 -17.52
CA PHE A 106 -11.56 9.35 -18.75
C PHE A 106 -11.63 10.55 -19.72
N ASP A 107 -11.05 10.42 -20.92
CA ASP A 107 -11.30 11.32 -22.05
C ASP A 107 -12.06 10.57 -23.15
N GLY A 108 -13.40 10.56 -23.04
CA GLY A 108 -14.29 9.80 -23.93
C GLY A 108 -14.16 8.28 -23.77
N ASP A 109 -14.00 7.55 -24.87
CA ASP A 109 -13.97 6.07 -24.91
C ASP A 109 -12.57 5.47 -24.62
N ALA A 110 -11.55 6.30 -24.44
CA ALA A 110 -10.18 5.86 -24.19
C ALA A 110 -9.71 6.30 -22.80
N ARG A 111 -9.24 5.34 -21.99
CA ARG A 111 -8.39 5.64 -20.83
C ARG A 111 -6.95 5.76 -21.28
N ASP A 112 -6.24 6.74 -20.74
CA ASP A 112 -4.79 6.82 -20.88
C ASP A 112 -4.11 5.57 -20.29
N ALA A 113 -2.89 5.31 -20.75
CA ALA A 113 -2.08 4.22 -20.24
C ALA A 113 -1.87 4.41 -18.73
N ALA A 114 -2.08 3.35 -17.96
CA ALA A 114 -1.82 3.38 -16.53
C ALA A 114 -0.32 3.20 -16.27
N SER A 115 0.20 3.72 -15.16
CA SER A 115 1.60 3.53 -14.77
C SER A 115 1.68 3.03 -13.33
N LEU A 116 2.56 2.05 -13.11
CA LEU A 116 2.97 1.60 -11.79
C LEU A 116 4.03 2.58 -11.27
N LEU A 117 3.70 3.29 -10.22
CA LEU A 117 4.56 4.27 -9.57
C LEU A 117 5.06 3.73 -8.22
N SER A 118 6.27 4.12 -7.85
CA SER A 118 6.83 3.93 -6.52
C SER A 118 7.05 5.28 -5.85
N TRP A 119 6.58 5.42 -4.61
CA TRP A 119 6.83 6.58 -3.75
C TRP A 119 7.77 6.17 -2.61
N ASP A 120 8.99 6.71 -2.62
CA ASP A 120 9.97 6.54 -1.55
C ASP A 120 9.78 7.63 -0.49
N MET A 121 9.23 7.26 0.67
CA MET A 121 9.01 8.19 1.77
C MET A 121 10.29 8.75 2.37
N ARG A 122 11.41 8.02 2.32
CA ARG A 122 12.67 8.48 2.93
C ARG A 122 13.31 9.56 2.09
N ARG A 123 13.13 9.48 0.77
CA ARG A 123 13.69 10.42 -0.20
C ARG A 123 12.69 11.47 -0.65
N HIS A 124 11.40 11.32 -0.29
CA HIS A 124 10.29 12.11 -0.83
C HIS A 124 10.32 12.14 -2.36
N GLN A 125 10.46 10.97 -2.98
CA GLN A 125 10.63 10.84 -4.42
C GLN A 125 9.60 9.89 -5.04
N LEU A 126 8.89 10.39 -6.05
CA LEU A 126 8.04 9.59 -6.93
C LEU A 126 8.86 9.09 -8.11
N SER A 127 8.67 7.84 -8.51
CA SER A 127 9.35 7.25 -9.67
C SER A 127 8.39 6.33 -10.42
N SER A 128 8.44 6.34 -11.75
CA SER A 128 7.73 5.35 -12.56
C SER A 128 8.53 4.05 -12.61
N VAL A 129 7.88 2.93 -12.29
CA VAL A 129 8.46 1.59 -12.32
C VAL A 129 8.18 0.93 -13.67
N LEU A 130 6.95 1.05 -14.14
CA LEU A 130 6.47 0.38 -15.35
C LEU A 130 5.23 1.10 -15.91
N ASP A 131 5.20 1.31 -17.22
CA ASP A 131 3.97 1.67 -17.91
C ASP A 131 3.16 0.40 -18.21
N LEU A 132 1.91 0.40 -17.76
CA LEU A 132 0.97 -0.69 -17.95
C LEU A 132 0.25 -0.54 -19.29
N GLU A 133 -0.24 -1.66 -19.83
CA GLU A 133 -1.05 -1.62 -21.05
C GLU A 133 -2.33 -0.80 -20.86
N LYS A 134 -2.82 -0.22 -21.97
CA LYS A 134 -4.09 0.52 -21.98
C LYS A 134 -5.21 -0.36 -21.45
N CYS A 135 -6.09 0.23 -20.64
CA CYS A 135 -7.19 -0.48 -20.00
C CYS A 135 -6.74 -1.63 -19.07
N SER A 136 -5.50 -1.61 -18.57
CA SER A 136 -5.16 -2.37 -17.37
C SER A 136 -6.00 -1.83 -16.21
N VAL A 137 -7.09 -2.54 -15.92
CA VAL A 137 -7.97 -2.24 -14.79
C VAL A 137 -7.85 -3.42 -13.83
N GLY A 138 -7.74 -3.11 -12.54
CA GLY A 138 -7.46 -4.08 -11.48
C GLY A 138 -8.45 -5.26 -11.41
N PRO A 139 -8.19 -6.24 -10.51
CA PRO A 139 -7.44 -6.07 -9.26
C PRO A 139 -5.92 -6.35 -9.36
N TYR A 140 -5.12 -5.40 -8.89
CA TYR A 140 -3.67 -5.60 -8.69
C TYR A 140 -3.41 -6.35 -7.39
N ARG A 141 -2.86 -7.56 -7.49
CA ARG A 141 -2.52 -8.40 -6.34
C ARG A 141 -1.01 -8.41 -6.09
N PRO A 142 -0.57 -8.36 -4.82
CA PRO A 142 0.84 -8.57 -4.50
C PRO A 142 1.27 -9.95 -5.02
N TYR A 143 2.40 -9.98 -5.74
CA TYR A 143 2.99 -11.23 -6.21
C TYR A 143 3.41 -12.07 -5.01
N VAL A 144 2.88 -13.28 -4.91
CA VAL A 144 3.33 -14.31 -3.95
C VAL A 144 4.24 -15.24 -4.74
N PRO A 145 5.57 -15.20 -4.55
CA PRO A 145 6.45 -16.15 -5.21
C PRO A 145 6.07 -17.56 -4.75
N LEU A 146 5.66 -18.41 -5.68
CA LEU A 146 5.49 -19.83 -5.42
C LEU A 146 6.90 -20.43 -5.40
N PHE A 147 7.50 -20.56 -4.22
CA PHE A 147 8.72 -21.33 -4.09
C PHE A 147 8.33 -22.81 -4.21
N SER A 148 8.61 -23.41 -5.37
CA SER A 148 8.52 -24.86 -5.54
C SER A 148 9.51 -25.51 -4.59
N SER A 149 9.00 -26.24 -3.61
CA SER A 149 9.78 -27.07 -2.69
C SER A 149 10.30 -28.33 -3.38
N GLU A 150 10.83 -28.22 -4.60
CA GLU A 150 11.54 -29.34 -5.21
C GLU A 150 12.95 -29.35 -4.59
N PRO A 151 13.32 -30.40 -3.84
CA PRO A 151 14.72 -30.57 -3.50
C PRO A 151 15.48 -30.71 -4.81
N LEU A 152 16.56 -29.94 -4.98
CA LEU A 152 17.60 -30.32 -5.94
C LEU A 152 17.96 -31.75 -5.60
N ALA A 153 17.61 -32.70 -6.49
CA ALA A 153 18.08 -34.06 -6.35
C ALA A 153 19.61 -33.97 -6.23
N ASP A 154 20.14 -34.43 -5.10
CA ASP A 154 21.57 -34.58 -4.93
C ASP A 154 22.07 -35.38 -6.14
N ALA A 155 22.90 -34.74 -6.95
CA ALA A 155 23.58 -35.40 -8.04
C ALA A 155 24.69 -36.26 -7.45
N ASP A 156 24.31 -37.35 -6.79
CA ASP A 156 25.18 -38.46 -6.46
C ASP A 156 25.10 -39.48 -7.60
N GLY A 157 26.17 -39.52 -8.40
CA GLY A 157 26.47 -40.66 -9.26
C GLY A 157 27.05 -40.29 -10.63
N HIS A 158 28.35 -39.99 -10.70
CA HIS A 158 29.36 -41.02 -11.01
C HIS A 158 30.80 -40.53 -10.83
#